data_AF-A0A2E8P6F8-F1
#
_entry.id   AF-A0A2E8P6F8-F1
#
_cell.length_a   1.000
_cell.length_b   1.000
_cell.length_c   1.000
_cell.angle_alpha   90.00
_cell.angle_beta   90.00
_cell.angle_gamma   90.00
#
_symmetry.space_group_name_H-M   'P 1'
#
loop_
_entity.id
_entity.type
_entity.pdbx_description
1 polymer ?
#
loop_
_entity_poly.entity_id
_entity_poly.type
_entity_poly.pdbx_seq_one_letter_code
_entity_poly.pdbx_strand_id
1 'polypeptide(L)' 'SIEQMTAGYLTDPKSTVRLDASDLMPAVVGAGALPGQMTAWFADQKSTADTLAAIDAAWPPR' A
#
# COMPACT_ATOMS: atom_id res chain seq x y z
N SER A 1 5.08 5.72 -28.71
CA SER A 1 5.34 4.51 -27.90
C SER A 1 4.61 4.62 -26.58
N ILE A 2 4.55 3.56 -25.76
CA ILE A 2 3.94 3.65 -24.43
C ILE A 2 4.67 4.71 -23.59
N GLU A 3 5.99 4.83 -23.70
CA GLU A 3 6.76 5.83 -22.95
C GLU A 3 6.35 7.27 -23.30
N GLN A 4 6.12 7.58 -24.58
CA GLN A 4 5.68 8.91 -25.00
C GLN A 4 4.28 9.25 -24.48
N MET A 5 3.37 8.27 -24.44
CA MET A 5 2.02 8.46 -23.91
C MET A 5 2.06 8.68 -22.39
N THR A 6 2.81 7.85 -21.67
CA THR A 6 3.00 7.98 -20.22
C THR A 6 3.63 9.32 -19.84
N ALA A 7 4.66 9.76 -20.56
CA ALA A 7 5.26 11.07 -20.35
C ALA A 7 4.24 12.21 -20.54
N GLY A 8 3.37 12.11 -21.56
CA GLY A 8 2.30 13.08 -21.79
C GLY A 8 1.32 13.18 -20.62
N TYR A 9 0.84 12.05 -20.09
CA TYR A 9 -0.11 12.06 -18.97
C TYR A 9 0.52 12.52 -17.64
N LEU A 10 1.77 12.13 -17.38
CA LEU A 10 2.48 12.50 -16.13
C LEU A 10 2.89 13.98 -16.10
N THR A 11 3.08 14.62 -17.27
CA THR A 11 3.53 16.02 -17.36
C THR A 11 2.42 17.02 -17.65
N ASP A 12 1.19 16.56 -17.90
CA ASP A 12 0.04 17.45 -18.11
C ASP A 12 -0.34 18.17 -16.81
N PRO A 13 -0.27 19.52 -16.74
CA PRO A 13 -0.62 20.28 -15.54
C PRO A 13 -2.12 20.21 -15.18
N LYS A 14 -2.97 19.68 -16.07
CA LYS A 14 -4.40 19.41 -15.79
C LYS A 14 -4.62 18.02 -15.19
N SER A 15 -3.62 17.16 -15.17
CA SER A 15 -3.74 15.83 -14.59
C SER A 15 -3.63 15.89 -13.06
N THR A 16 -4.29 14.96 -12.39
CA THR A 16 -4.14 14.74 -10.95
C THR A 16 -3.52 13.37 -10.75
N VAL A 17 -2.28 13.34 -10.27
CA VAL A 17 -1.64 12.10 -9.82
C VAL A 17 -2.24 11.73 -8.47
N ARG A 18 -2.75 10.50 -8.36
CA ARG A 18 -3.19 9.91 -7.10
C ARG A 18 -2.27 8.74 -6.79
N LEU A 19 -1.70 8.78 -5.60
CA LEU A 19 -0.99 7.66 -5.01
C LEU A 19 -1.93 7.05 -3.98
N ASP A 20 -2.20 5.76 -4.08
CA ASP A 20 -2.94 5.06 -3.06
C ASP A 20 -2.03 4.67 -1.88
N ALA A 21 -2.63 4.18 -0.80
CA ALA A 21 -1.85 3.82 0.39
C ALA A 21 -0.82 2.73 0.09
N SER A 22 -1.08 1.82 -0.86
CA SER A 22 -0.17 0.75 -1.23
C SER A 22 1.03 1.26 -2.04
N ASP A 23 0.85 2.30 -2.85
CA ASP A 23 1.96 3.01 -3.51
C ASP A 23 2.94 3.63 -2.51
N LEU A 24 2.43 3.99 -1.32
CA LEU A 24 3.21 4.60 -0.24
C LEU A 24 3.73 3.57 0.78
N MET A 25 3.34 2.29 0.68
CA MET A 25 3.74 1.28 1.66
C MET A 25 5.23 0.99 1.56
N PRO A 26 6.00 1.14 2.66
CA PRO A 26 7.36 0.64 2.74
C PRO A 26 7.38 -0.88 2.56
N ALA A 27 8.49 -1.44 2.08
CA ALA A 27 8.63 -2.90 1.89
C ALA A 27 8.30 -3.71 3.16
N VAL A 28 8.64 -3.18 4.34
CA VAL A 28 8.33 -3.80 5.65
C VAL A 28 6.82 -3.92 5.92
N VAL A 29 6.01 -3.04 5.32
CA VAL A 29 4.55 -3.09 5.39
C VAL A 29 3.99 -3.93 4.24
N GLY A 30 4.25 -3.52 2.99
CA GLY A 30 3.57 -4.08 1.81
C GLY A 30 3.96 -5.53 1.50
N ALA A 31 5.24 -5.88 1.64
CA ALA A 31 5.73 -7.24 1.44
C ALA A 31 5.94 -8.01 2.77
N GLY A 32 5.90 -7.31 3.90
CA GLY A 32 6.14 -7.88 5.23
C GLY A 32 4.85 -8.09 6.02
N ALA A 33 4.47 -7.08 6.81
CA ALA A 33 3.37 -7.21 7.76
C ALA A 33 2.01 -7.48 7.08
N LEU A 34 1.67 -6.77 6.01
CA LEU A 34 0.34 -6.84 5.40
C LEU A 34 -0.02 -8.26 4.92
N PRO A 35 0.80 -8.97 4.11
CA PRO A 35 0.47 -10.33 3.68
C PRO A 35 0.25 -11.29 4.85
N GLY A 36 1.16 -11.29 5.83
CA GLY A 36 1.08 -12.21 6.97
C GLY A 36 -0.11 -11.95 7.88
N GLN A 37 -0.41 -10.68 8.17
CA GLN A 37 -1.55 -10.30 9.00
C GLN A 37 -2.87 -10.62 8.30
N MET A 38 -2.98 -10.33 6.99
CA MET A 38 -4.19 -10.65 6.22
C MET A 38 -4.40 -12.16 6.09
N THR A 39 -3.35 -12.96 5.90
CA THR A 39 -3.46 -14.43 5.89
C THR A 39 -3.98 -14.97 7.22
N ALA A 40 -3.45 -14.49 8.35
CA ALA A 40 -3.91 -14.90 9.68
C ALA A 40 -5.38 -14.48 9.93
N TRP A 41 -5.78 -13.30 9.47
CA TRP A 41 -7.16 -12.83 9.53
C TRP A 41 -8.11 -13.70 8.70
N PHE A 42 -7.75 -14.02 7.45
CA PHE A 42 -8.55 -14.92 6.60
C PHE A 42 -8.68 -16.33 7.16
N ALA A 43 -7.71 -16.78 7.95
CA ALA A 43 -7.74 -18.07 8.63
C ALA A 43 -8.52 -18.04 9.97
N ASP A 44 -9.23 -16.94 10.27
CA ASP A 44 -9.93 -16.69 11.55
C ASP A 44 -9.01 -16.79 12.79
N GLN A 45 -7.69 -16.64 12.61
CA GLN A 45 -6.71 -16.73 13.70
C GLN A 45 -6.53 -15.40 14.45
N LYS A 46 -7.07 -14.31 13.90
CA LYS A 46 -6.89 -12.96 14.44
C LYS A 46 -8.11 -12.09 14.16
N SER A 47 -8.49 -11.25 15.13
CA SER A 47 -9.60 -10.32 14.94
C SER A 47 -9.25 -9.26 13.88
N THR A 48 -10.25 -8.69 13.22
CA THR A 48 -10.05 -7.56 12.29
C THR A 48 -9.32 -6.40 12.97
N ALA A 49 -9.69 -6.08 14.22
CA ALA A 49 -9.09 -4.98 14.98
C ALA A 49 -7.59 -5.21 15.21
N ASP A 50 -7.21 -6.39 15.70
CA ASP A 50 -5.80 -6.70 16.00
C ASP A 50 -4.96 -6.83 14.72
N THR A 51 -5.59 -7.26 13.63
CA THR A 51 -4.95 -7.35 12.30
C THR A 51 -4.59 -5.95 11.80
N LEU A 52 -5.56 -5.03 11.81
CA LEU A 52 -5.35 -3.66 11.37
C LEU A 52 -4.35 -2.91 12.25
N ALA A 53 -4.43 -3.07 13.57
CA ALA A 53 -3.48 -2.46 14.51
C ALA A 53 -2.05 -2.93 14.27
N ALA A 54 -1.84 -4.22 13.97
CA ALA A 54 -0.52 -4.76 13.69
C ALA A 54 0.05 -4.28 12.34
N ILE A 55 -0.79 -4.10 11.32
CA ILE A 55 -0.37 -3.54 10.03
C ILE A 55 0.00 -2.06 10.21
N ASP A 56 -0.81 -1.29 10.93
CA ASP A 56 -0.55 0.13 11.20
C ASP A 56 0.74 0.33 12.00
N ALA A 57 0.97 -0.48 13.03
CA ALA A 57 2.20 -0.45 13.83
C ALA A 57 3.48 -0.84 13.05
N ALA A 58 3.35 -1.49 11.90
CA ALA A 58 4.50 -1.85 11.06
C ALA A 58 5.02 -0.68 10.21
N TRP A 59 4.28 0.43 10.12
CA TRP A 59 4.75 1.62 9.44
C TRP A 59 5.93 2.24 10.20
N PRO A 60 7.03 2.61 9.51
CA PRO A 60 8.13 3.33 10.12
C PRO A 60 7.66 4.64 10.78
N PRO A 61 8.34 5.08 11.85
CA PRO A 61 8.05 6.39 12.44
C PRO A 61 8.15 7.49 11.38
N ARG A 62 7.21 8.44 11.44
CA ARG A 62 7.16 9.60 10.55
C ARG A 62 8.31 10.56 10.79
#